data_AF-A0A831KP12-F1
#
_entry.id   AF-A0A831KP12-F1
#
_cell.length_a   1.000
_cell.length_b   1.000
_cell.length_c   1.000
_cell.angle_alpha   90.00
_cell.angle_beta   90.00
_cell.angle_gamma   90.00
#
_symmetry.space_group_name_H-M   'P 1'
#
loop_
_entity.id
_entity.type
_entity.pdbx_description
1 polymer ?
#
loop_
_entity_poly.entity_id
_entity_poly.type
_entity_poly.pdbx_seq_one_letter_code
_entity_poly.pdbx_strand_id
1 'polypeptide(L)'
;MDDKDRFISAYREFRESVDLEKQAGLPDLNHLVWCLLAGMPNVPADEEDNADAPIKAIDQRVAILKAVFVEVNGHEDDSFLDEALSLYDEAAKLAKLLIEEAGEAA
;
A
#
# COMPACT_ATOMS: atom_id res chain seq x y z
N MET A 1 7.63 3.31 21.46
CA MET A 1 7.32 2.10 20.66
C MET A 1 8.26 2.14 19.46
N ASP A 2 8.91 1.03 19.13
CA ASP A 2 9.87 1.01 18.01
C ASP A 2 9.14 1.15 16.66
N ASP A 3 9.79 1.72 15.64
CA ASP A 3 9.18 1.93 14.32
C ASP A 3 8.72 0.62 13.68
N LYS A 4 9.46 -0.48 13.94
CA LYS A 4 9.07 -1.81 13.51
C LYS A 4 7.77 -2.25 14.15
N ASP A 5 7.61 -2.03 15.46
CA ASP A 5 6.40 -2.42 16.18
C ASP A 5 5.18 -1.66 15.66
N ARG A 6 5.35 -0.36 15.35
CA ARG A 6 4.29 0.47 14.76
C ARG A 6 3.90 -0.04 13.37
N PHE A 7 4.87 -0.37 12.52
CA PHE A 7 4.61 -0.94 11.20
C PHE A 7 3.89 -2.30 11.27
N ILE A 8 4.36 -3.20 12.14
CA ILE A 8 3.71 -4.51 12.34
C ILE A 8 2.28 -4.34 12.88
N SER A 9 2.03 -3.33 13.72
CA SER A 9 0.69 -3.03 14.22
C SER A 9 -0.23 -2.56 13.09
N ALA A 10 0.22 -1.63 12.25
CA ALA A 10 -0.52 -1.16 11.08
C ALA A 10 -0.85 -2.31 10.10
N TYR A 11 0.11 -3.20 9.84
CA TYR A 11 -0.11 -4.39 9.04
C TYR A 11 -1.21 -5.29 9.64
N ARG A 12 -1.15 -5.58 10.94
CA ARG A 12 -2.13 -6.44 11.62
C ARG A 12 -3.53 -5.83 11.57
N GLU A 13 -3.64 -4.55 11.86
CA GLU A 13 -4.90 -3.82 11.84
C GLU A 13 -5.55 -3.87 10.45
N PHE A 14 -4.78 -3.60 9.40
CA PHE A 14 -5.29 -3.68 8.04
C PHE A 14 -5.67 -5.12 7.65
N ARG A 15 -4.81 -6.09 7.97
CA ARG A 15 -5.04 -7.52 7.67
C ARG A 15 -6.29 -8.05 8.36
N GLU A 16 -6.60 -7.60 9.57
CA GLU A 16 -7.84 -7.93 10.29
C GLU A 16 -9.09 -7.30 9.66
N SER A 17 -8.94 -6.21 8.91
CA SER A 17 -10.04 -5.57 8.18
C SER A 17 -10.38 -6.24 6.83
N VAL A 18 -9.53 -7.14 6.35
CA VAL A 18 -9.68 -7.82 5.06
C VAL A 18 -10.28 -9.21 5.25
N ASP A 19 -11.27 -9.53 4.42
CA ASP A 19 -11.86 -10.87 4.36
C ASP A 19 -10.96 -11.80 3.54
N LEU A 20 -10.20 -12.64 4.25
CA LEU A 20 -9.23 -13.56 3.63
C LEU A 20 -9.92 -14.73 2.88
N GLU A 21 -11.20 -14.98 3.09
CA GLU A 21 -11.94 -16.05 2.42
C GLU A 21 -12.48 -15.60 1.04
N LYS A 22 -12.40 -14.30 0.73
CA LYS A 22 -12.77 -13.76 -0.58
C LYS A 22 -11.54 -13.66 -1.46
N GLN A 23 -11.54 -14.45 -2.54
CA GLN A 23 -10.60 -14.33 -3.63
C GLN A 23 -10.65 -12.90 -4.19
N ALA A 24 -9.50 -12.23 -4.25
CA ALA A 24 -9.39 -10.94 -4.91
C ALA A 24 -8.93 -11.20 -6.35
N GLY A 25 -9.67 -10.68 -7.34
CA GLY A 25 -9.15 -10.62 -8.70
C GLY A 25 -7.92 -9.71 -8.79
N LEU A 26 -7.38 -9.55 -9.99
CA LEU A 26 -6.33 -8.55 -10.23
C LEU A 26 -6.79 -7.18 -9.73
N PRO A 27 -5.92 -6.44 -9.01
CA PRO A 27 -6.28 -5.14 -8.48
C PRO A 27 -6.45 -4.12 -9.62
N ASP A 28 -7.39 -3.20 -9.47
CA ASP A 28 -7.53 -2.07 -10.38
C ASP A 28 -6.51 -0.97 -10.05
N LEU A 29 -5.72 -0.57 -11.04
CA LEU A 29 -4.62 0.39 -10.86
C LEU A 29 -5.13 1.75 -10.35
N ASN A 30 -6.21 2.29 -10.91
CA ASN A 30 -6.73 3.60 -10.52
C ASN A 30 -7.27 3.58 -9.09
N HIS A 31 -7.95 2.48 -8.72
CA HIS A 31 -8.43 2.28 -7.37
C HIS A 31 -7.26 2.16 -6.37
N LEU A 32 -6.19 1.44 -6.72
CA LEU A 32 -4.99 1.38 -5.89
C LEU A 32 -4.36 2.75 -5.67
N VAL A 33 -4.15 3.53 -6.74
CA VAL A 33 -3.62 4.90 -6.64
C VAL A 33 -4.49 5.75 -5.72
N TRP A 34 -5.81 5.69 -5.89
CA TRP A 34 -6.74 6.41 -5.04
C TRP A 34 -6.64 5.97 -3.57
N CYS A 35 -6.59 4.68 -3.28
CA CYS A 35 -6.42 4.16 -1.91
C CYS A 35 -5.13 4.66 -1.27
N LEU A 36 -4.01 4.61 -2.00
CA LEU A 36 -2.71 5.08 -1.53
C LEU A 36 -2.74 6.57 -1.17
N LEU A 37 -3.32 7.41 -2.03
CA LEU A 37 -3.44 8.86 -1.82
C LEU A 37 -4.49 9.22 -0.75
N ALA A 38 -5.55 8.43 -0.63
CA ALA A 38 -6.59 8.60 0.40
C ALA A 38 -6.11 8.19 1.80
N GLY A 39 -4.90 7.64 1.90
CA GLY A 39 -4.31 7.30 3.18
C GLY A 39 -4.61 5.87 3.65
N MET A 40 -4.93 4.94 2.76
CA MET A 40 -5.34 3.57 3.11
C MET A 40 -4.32 2.52 2.64
N PRO A 41 -3.83 1.64 3.53
CA PRO A 41 -4.06 1.61 4.99
C PRO A 41 -3.40 2.79 5.72
N ASN A 42 -3.80 3.05 6.97
CA ASN A 42 -3.05 3.95 7.86
C ASN A 42 -1.67 3.35 8.14
N VAL A 43 -0.63 4.19 8.18
CA VAL A 43 0.74 3.75 8.37
C VAL A 43 1.51 4.69 9.30
N PRO A 44 2.59 4.23 9.95
CA PRO A 44 3.35 5.05 10.91
C PRO A 44 3.85 6.39 10.36
N ALA A 45 4.16 6.44 9.06
CA ALA A 45 4.65 7.64 8.40
C ALA A 45 3.58 8.75 8.28
N ASP A 46 2.29 8.45 8.48
CA ASP A 46 1.23 9.48 8.49
C ASP A 46 1.34 10.44 9.69
N GLU A 47 1.99 9.99 10.76
CA GLU A 47 2.17 10.78 11.99
C GLU A 47 3.51 11.55 11.99
N GLU A 48 4.30 11.44 10.92
CA GLU A 48 5.59 12.10 10.81
C GLU A 48 5.45 13.51 10.23
N ASP A 49 6.01 14.50 10.91
CA ASP A 49 5.97 15.91 10.49
C ASP A 49 7.26 16.28 9.73
N ASN A 50 7.48 15.63 8.59
CA ASN A 50 8.60 15.94 7.70
C ASN A 50 8.20 15.87 6.23
N ALA A 51 8.98 16.52 5.35
CA ALA A 51 8.65 16.64 3.93
C ALA A 51 8.63 15.29 3.19
N ASP A 52 9.39 14.30 3.67
CA ASP A 52 9.46 12.96 3.07
C ASP A 52 8.35 12.02 3.56
N ALA A 53 7.61 12.42 4.60
CA ALA A 53 6.60 11.60 5.25
C ALA A 53 5.53 11.07 4.27
N PRO A 54 4.96 11.88 3.36
CA PRO A 54 3.96 11.39 2.40
C PRO A 54 4.51 10.29 1.49
N ILE A 55 5.73 10.46 0.96
CA ILE A 55 6.38 9.48 0.07
C ILE A 55 6.68 8.18 0.83
N LYS A 56 7.22 8.30 2.05
CA LYS A 56 7.46 7.16 2.95
C LYS A 56 6.17 6.43 3.30
N ALA A 57 5.07 7.16 3.46
CA ALA A 57 3.78 6.57 3.76
C ALA A 57 3.22 5.76 2.57
N ILE A 58 3.44 6.20 1.32
CA ILE A 58 3.13 5.38 0.14
C ILE A 58 3.91 4.06 0.16
N ASP A 59 5.21 4.09 0.50
CA ASP A 59 6.05 2.89 0.59
C ASP A 59 5.55 1.90 1.65
N GLN A 60 5.18 2.41 2.83
CA GLN A 60 4.63 1.56 3.89
C GLN A 60 3.28 0.95 3.48
N ARG A 61 2.40 1.74 2.84
CA ARG A 61 1.09 1.28 2.38
C ARG A 61 1.21 0.17 1.35
N VAL A 62 2.02 0.38 0.32
CA VAL A 62 2.19 -0.62 -0.75
C VAL A 62 2.78 -1.91 -0.20
N ALA A 63 3.70 -1.84 0.76
CA ALA A 63 4.26 -3.02 1.41
C ALA A 63 3.19 -3.83 2.17
N ILE A 64 2.31 -3.15 2.94
CA ILE A 64 1.21 -3.81 3.65
C ILE A 64 0.21 -4.42 2.66
N LEU A 65 -0.20 -3.65 1.64
CA LEU A 65 -1.17 -4.12 0.64
C LEU A 65 -0.67 -5.34 -0.11
N LYS A 66 0.60 -5.35 -0.53
CA LYS A 66 1.24 -6.50 -1.19
C LYS A 66 1.29 -7.72 -0.28
N ALA A 67 1.67 -7.54 0.99
CA ALA A 67 1.73 -8.64 1.96
C ALA A 67 0.36 -9.30 2.14
N VAL A 68 -0.69 -8.50 2.35
CA VAL A 68 -2.05 -9.02 2.51
C VAL A 68 -2.57 -9.64 1.21
N PHE A 69 -2.27 -9.07 0.04
CA PHE A 69 -2.66 -9.66 -1.24
C PHE A 69 -2.07 -11.06 -1.44
N VAL A 70 -0.79 -11.25 -1.11
CA VAL A 70 -0.13 -12.55 -1.20
C VAL A 70 -0.67 -13.53 -0.16
N GLU A 71 -1.07 -13.07 1.03
CA GLU A 71 -1.74 -13.94 2.01
C GLU A 71 -3.11 -14.44 1.51
N VAL A 72 -3.88 -13.57 0.86
CA VAL A 72 -5.22 -13.91 0.33
C VAL A 72 -5.12 -14.82 -0.89
N ASN A 73 -4.14 -14.59 -1.75
CA ASN A 73 -4.04 -15.25 -3.07
C ASN A 73 -2.84 -16.21 -3.16
N GLY A 74 -2.25 -16.60 -2.03
CA GLY A 74 -1.03 -17.43 -2.02
C GLY A 74 -1.20 -18.84 -2.60
N HIS A 75 -2.43 -19.25 -2.90
CA HIS A 75 -2.76 -20.48 -3.61
C HIS A 75 -2.82 -20.32 -5.14
N GLU A 76 -2.80 -19.08 -5.65
CA GLU A 76 -2.72 -18.79 -7.09
C GLU A 76 -1.32 -19.08 -7.63
N ASP A 77 -1.17 -19.05 -8.96
CA ASP A 77 0.11 -19.26 -9.60
C ASP A 77 1.05 -18.04 -9.51
N ASP A 78 2.36 -18.30 -9.60
CA ASP A 78 3.40 -17.27 -9.51
C ASP A 78 3.20 -16.15 -10.54
N SER A 79 2.71 -16.46 -11.75
CA SER A 79 2.54 -15.43 -12.79
C SER A 79 1.39 -14.47 -12.47
N PHE A 80 0.31 -14.96 -11.87
CA PHE A 80 -0.76 -14.13 -11.34
C PHE A 80 -0.27 -13.23 -10.20
N LEU A 81 0.51 -13.78 -9.27
CA LEU A 81 1.07 -13.01 -8.17
C LEU A 81 2.03 -11.93 -8.67
N ASP A 82 2.93 -12.27 -9.59
CA ASP A 82 3.87 -11.33 -10.20
C ASP A 82 3.15 -10.19 -10.93
N GLU A 83 2.11 -10.51 -11.71
CA GLU A 83 1.28 -9.51 -12.40
C GLU A 83 0.63 -8.56 -11.39
N ALA A 84 -0.03 -9.10 -10.35
CA ALA A 84 -0.66 -8.27 -9.33
C ALA A 84 0.35 -7.40 -8.56
N LEU A 85 1.50 -7.96 -8.17
CA LEU A 85 2.55 -7.23 -7.45
C LEU A 85 3.14 -6.09 -8.31
N SER A 86 3.20 -6.27 -9.63
CA SER A 86 3.63 -5.22 -10.55
C SER A 86 2.65 -4.03 -10.59
N LEU A 87 1.34 -4.30 -10.50
CA LEU A 87 0.30 -3.26 -10.43
C LEU A 87 0.41 -2.43 -9.14
N TYR A 88 0.72 -3.08 -8.02
CA TYR A 88 1.01 -2.36 -6.76
C TYR A 88 2.25 -1.46 -6.88
N ASP A 89 3.32 -1.91 -7.54
CA ASP A 89 4.51 -1.08 -7.77
C ASP A 89 4.21 0.11 -8.69
N GLU A 90 3.41 -0.11 -9.74
CA GLU A 90 2.99 0.96 -10.63
C GLU A 90 2.10 1.99 -9.91
N ALA A 91 1.14 1.54 -9.11
CA ALA A 91 0.30 2.41 -8.30
C ALA A 91 1.13 3.28 -7.34
N ALA A 92 2.13 2.68 -6.68
CA ALA A 92 3.02 3.42 -5.78
C ALA A 92 3.84 4.48 -6.53
N LYS A 93 4.36 4.16 -7.71
CA LYS A 93 5.09 5.13 -8.56
C LYS A 93 4.19 6.29 -8.97
N LEU A 94 2.98 6.01 -9.45
CA LEU A 94 2.02 7.04 -9.87
C LEU A 94 1.58 7.93 -8.70
N ALA A 95 1.28 7.34 -7.54
CA ALA A 95 0.90 8.11 -6.37
C ALA A 95 2.02 9.06 -5.91
N LYS A 96 3.28 8.59 -5.90
CA LYS A 96 4.43 9.45 -5.56
C LYS A 96 4.62 10.58 -6.55
N LEU A 97 4.53 10.30 -7.85
CA LEU A 97 4.63 11.33 -8.90
C LEU A 97 3.57 12.43 -8.69
N LEU A 98 2.32 12.05 -8.39
CA LEU A 98 1.24 13.02 -8.14
C LEU A 98 1.50 13.88 -6.88
N ILE A 99 2.11 13.32 -5.83
CA ILE A 99 2.50 14.07 -4.63
C ILE A 99 3.61 15.07 -4.97
N GLU A 100 4.62 14.64 -5.71
CA GLU A 100 5.73 15.50 -6.14
C GLU A 100 5.22 16.66 -7.01
N GLU A 101 4.39 16.38 -8.02
CA GLU A 101 3.76 17.39 -8.88
C GLU A 101 2.89 18.39 -8.09
N ALA A 102 2.13 17.90 -7.09
CA ALA A 102 1.32 18.76 -6.23
C ALA A 102 2.19 19.67 -5.33
N GLY A 103 3.36 19.18 -4.90
CA GLY A 103 4.32 19.95 -4.12
C GLY A 103 5.05 21.03 -4.92
N GLU A 104 5.31 20.80 -6.21
CA GLU A 104 5.91 21.80 -7.12
C GLU A 104 4.93 22.92 -7.50
N ALA A 105 3.62 22.66 -7.41
CA ALA A 105 2.56 23.62 -7.72
C ALA A 105 2.14 24.51 -6.55
N ALA A 106 2.68 24.28 -5.34
CA ALA A 106 2.35 24.98 -4.09
C ALA A 106 3.34 26.09 -3.72
#